data_AF-A0A958RXN7-F1
#
_entry.id   AF-A0A958RXN7-F1
#
_cell.length_a   1.000
_cell.length_b   1.000
_cell.length_c   1.000
_cell.angle_alpha   90.00
_cell.angle_beta   90.00
_cell.angle_gamma   90.00
#
_symmetry.space_group_name_H-M   'P 1'
#
loop_
_entity.id
_entity.type
_entity.pdbx_description
1 polymer ?
#
loop_
_entity_poly.entity_id
_entity_poly.type
_entity_poly.pdbx_seq_one_letter_code
_entity_poly.pdbx_strand_id
1 'polypeptide(L)'
;MSLMIAVWSVSMCMAQETDSASVDTAVYVIVEEMPRFPGCEEDENMSGAERQQCAFMEMQKYIMKNMTYPVEAMDECVFGTVHISFVVNEDGSISDVAVARSGGMFIDQEALRLVKNMPRWIPGYQKGEPVKVSYILPLRFSLKGGSDCSTPKKLLKAGVDARKKGRFDVAIRQIERVIKEVPESGVAYYELGITYSKMKQDDKACEAYSKGEALGNKECTMMLKEQCGGE
;
A
#
# COMPACT_ATOMS: atom_id res chain seq x y z
N MET A 1 37.65 40.81 80.49
CA MET A 1 36.31 41.41 80.33
C MET A 1 35.91 41.24 78.88
N SER A 2 34.79 40.55 78.62
CA SER A 2 33.82 40.77 77.53
C SER A 2 34.32 40.89 76.07
N LEU A 3 33.69 40.31 75.03
CA LEU A 3 32.30 39.87 74.82
C LEU A 3 32.24 38.84 73.66
N MET A 4 31.15 38.06 73.67
CA MET A 4 30.70 37.07 72.68
C MET A 4 30.17 37.68 71.35
N ILE A 5 29.73 36.78 70.45
CA ILE A 5 28.66 36.87 69.39
C ILE A 5 29.25 36.88 67.95
N ALA A 6 28.80 36.13 66.94
CA ALA A 6 27.78 35.09 66.75
C ALA A 6 28.09 34.26 65.48
N VAL A 7 27.55 33.04 65.49
CA VAL A 7 27.39 32.08 64.39
C VAL A 7 26.43 32.62 63.32
N TRP A 8 26.76 32.57 62.03
CA TRP A 8 25.77 32.38 60.94
C TRP A 8 26.34 31.50 59.84
N SER A 9 25.74 30.30 59.75
CA SER A 9 25.83 29.35 58.64
C SER A 9 25.49 30.03 57.33
N VAL A 10 26.39 29.93 56.34
CA VAL A 10 26.00 30.00 54.94
C VAL A 10 26.37 28.67 54.31
N SER A 11 25.34 27.84 54.26
CA SER A 11 25.24 26.59 53.53
C SER A 11 25.86 26.73 52.14
N MET A 12 26.86 25.88 51.87
CA MET A 12 27.39 25.65 50.54
C MET A 12 26.28 25.08 49.67
N CYS A 13 25.63 25.94 48.91
CA CYS A 13 24.68 25.54 47.89
C CYS A 13 25.49 24.96 46.72
N MET A 14 25.77 23.65 46.77
CA MET A 14 26.08 22.93 45.54
C MET A 14 24.79 22.97 44.72
N ALA A 15 24.74 23.86 43.74
CA ALA A 15 23.78 23.76 42.66
C ALA A 15 24.08 22.46 41.92
N GLN A 16 23.31 21.42 42.23
CA GLN A 16 23.31 20.20 41.46
C GLN A 16 22.52 20.52 40.18
N GLU A 17 23.24 20.74 39.09
CA GLU A 17 22.66 20.71 37.75
C GLU A 17 22.11 19.31 37.55
N THR A 18 20.80 19.16 37.73
CA THR A 18 20.08 18.00 37.20
C THR A 18 20.07 18.18 35.69
N ASP A 19 21.11 17.66 35.05
CA ASP A 19 21.18 17.53 33.60
C ASP A 19 20.00 16.63 33.19
N SER A 20 18.97 17.27 32.67
CA SER A 20 17.75 16.61 32.22
C SER A 20 18.13 15.70 31.06
N ALA A 21 18.04 14.39 31.28
CA ALA A 21 18.14 13.38 30.24
C ALA A 21 17.26 13.79 29.05
N SER A 22 17.88 14.24 27.96
CA SER A 22 17.25 14.26 26.66
C SER A 22 16.94 12.81 26.31
N VAL A 23 15.67 12.42 26.44
CA VAL A 23 15.18 11.14 25.90
C VAL A 23 15.47 11.20 24.41
N ASP A 24 16.53 10.50 23.99
CA ASP A 24 16.98 10.53 22.62
C ASP A 24 15.94 9.79 21.78
N THR A 25 15.03 10.55 21.18
CA THR A 25 13.98 10.08 20.25
C THR A 25 14.55 9.55 18.93
N ALA A 26 15.77 9.04 18.93
CA ALA A 26 16.45 8.53 17.76
C ALA A 26 15.73 7.28 17.24
N VAL A 27 15.19 7.38 16.02
CA VAL A 27 14.65 6.23 15.30
C VAL A 27 15.78 5.63 14.47
N TYR A 28 16.14 4.39 14.79
CA TYR A 28 17.22 3.68 14.11
C TYR A 28 16.71 3.04 12.82
N VAL A 29 17.55 3.00 11.79
CA VAL A 29 17.26 2.29 10.53
C VAL A 29 17.91 0.90 10.52
N ILE A 30 19.08 0.79 11.14
CA ILE A 30 19.86 -0.44 11.26
C ILE A 30 20.35 -0.52 12.70
N VAL A 31 20.19 -1.68 13.30
CA VAL A 31 20.61 -1.99 14.68
C VAL A 31 21.29 -3.36 14.72
N GLU A 32 21.94 -3.67 15.84
CA GLU A 32 22.61 -4.96 16.06
C GLU A 32 21.61 -6.13 15.98
N GLU A 33 20.45 -6.00 16.65
CA GLU A 33 19.37 -6.97 16.55
C GLU A 33 18.12 -6.31 15.98
N MET A 34 17.74 -6.69 14.75
CA MET A 34 16.55 -6.15 14.10
C MET A 34 15.27 -6.65 14.76
N PRO A 35 14.18 -5.85 14.75
CA PRO A 35 12.88 -6.30 15.24
C PRO A 35 12.41 -7.60 14.58
N ARG A 36 11.74 -8.44 15.35
CA ARG A 36 11.22 -9.75 14.88
C ARG A 36 9.72 -9.86 15.09
N PHE A 37 9.04 -10.49 14.14
CA PHE A 37 7.64 -10.87 14.30
C PHE A 37 7.53 -12.01 15.34
N PRO A 38 6.51 -11.99 16.22
CA PRO A 38 6.41 -12.96 17.31
C PRO A 38 6.04 -14.37 16.82
N GLY A 39 6.32 -15.39 17.64
CA GLY A 39 5.88 -16.77 17.45
C GLY A 39 6.99 -17.82 17.52
N CYS A 40 8.22 -17.41 17.87
CA CYS A 40 9.41 -18.25 17.85
C CYS A 40 10.26 -18.12 19.13
N GLU A 41 9.67 -17.59 20.20
CA GLU A 41 10.35 -17.27 21.47
C GLU A 41 10.48 -18.47 22.41
N GLU A 42 9.66 -19.51 22.20
CA GLU A 42 9.57 -20.67 23.11
C GLU A 42 10.74 -21.66 22.97
N ASP A 43 11.49 -21.61 21.86
CA ASP A 43 12.63 -22.51 21.64
C ASP A 43 13.96 -21.85 22.02
N GLU A 44 14.44 -22.17 23.21
CA GLU A 44 15.70 -21.67 23.76
C GLU A 44 16.93 -22.18 22.99
N ASN A 45 16.82 -23.32 22.30
CA ASN A 45 17.95 -23.94 21.57
C ASN A 45 18.18 -23.34 20.18
N MET A 46 17.34 -22.40 19.76
CA MET A 46 17.41 -21.77 18.45
C MET A 46 18.47 -20.66 18.42
N SER A 47 19.39 -20.72 17.45
CA SER A 47 20.38 -19.67 17.22
C SER A 47 19.72 -18.35 16.77
N GLY A 48 20.44 -17.23 16.87
CA GLY A 48 19.91 -15.92 16.45
C GLY A 48 19.46 -15.88 14.98
N ALA A 49 20.17 -16.56 14.08
CA ALA A 49 19.81 -16.65 12.67
C ALA A 49 18.56 -17.49 12.43
N GLU A 50 18.42 -18.62 13.14
CA GLU A 50 17.24 -19.48 13.05
C GLU A 50 16.00 -18.75 13.61
N ARG A 51 16.14 -17.99 14.69
CA ARG A 51 15.05 -17.15 15.24
C ARG A 51 14.59 -16.11 14.23
N GLN A 52 15.51 -15.46 13.52
CA GLN A 52 15.16 -14.51 12.48
C GLN A 52 14.38 -15.17 11.33
N GLN A 53 14.83 -16.35 10.90
CA GLN A 53 14.15 -17.11 9.86
C GLN A 53 12.74 -17.55 10.29
N CYS A 54 12.61 -18.04 11.53
CA CYS A 54 11.33 -18.45 12.09
C CYS A 54 10.34 -17.26 12.16
N ALA A 55 10.79 -16.12 12.68
CA ALA A 55 10.00 -14.90 12.75
C ALA A 55 9.51 -14.45 11.36
N PHE A 56 10.38 -14.52 10.35
CA PHE A 56 9.98 -14.23 8.97
C PHE A 56 8.85 -15.16 8.48
N MET A 57 8.94 -16.46 8.78
CA MET A 57 7.92 -17.44 8.38
C MET A 57 6.57 -17.21 9.09
N GLU A 58 6.57 -16.92 10.40
CA GLU A 58 5.33 -16.60 11.12
C GLU A 58 4.71 -15.28 10.63
N MET A 59 5.53 -14.28 10.27
CA MET A 59 5.05 -13.07 9.63
C MET A 59 4.38 -13.37 8.28
N GLN A 60 5.02 -14.17 7.42
CA GLN A 60 4.45 -14.56 6.12
C GLN A 60 3.12 -15.31 6.29
N LYS A 61 3.05 -16.22 7.27
CA LYS A 61 1.84 -16.96 7.61
C LYS A 61 0.73 -16.05 8.12
N TYR A 62 1.04 -15.07 8.97
CA TYR A 62 0.08 -14.03 9.37
C TYR A 62 -0.44 -13.25 8.17
N ILE A 63 0.45 -12.80 7.28
CA ILE A 63 0.08 -12.03 6.09
C ILE A 63 -0.85 -12.87 5.21
N MET A 64 -0.47 -14.10 4.87
CA MET A 64 -1.28 -14.98 4.02
C MET A 64 -2.65 -15.29 4.61
N LYS A 65 -2.74 -15.43 5.95
CA LYS A 65 -3.99 -15.73 6.65
C LYS A 65 -4.94 -14.53 6.72
N ASN A 66 -4.41 -13.31 6.86
CA ASN A 66 -5.20 -12.11 7.14
C ASN A 66 -5.37 -11.17 5.92
N MET A 67 -4.57 -11.36 4.87
CA MET A 67 -4.62 -10.56 3.65
C MET A 67 -5.90 -10.85 2.86
N THR A 68 -6.66 -9.79 2.64
CA THR A 68 -7.85 -9.80 1.80
C THR A 68 -7.59 -8.99 0.56
N TYR A 69 -7.68 -9.60 -0.61
CA TYR A 69 -7.51 -8.88 -1.87
C TYR A 69 -8.76 -8.03 -2.15
N PRO A 70 -8.67 -6.69 -2.25
CA PRO A 70 -9.84 -5.84 -2.46
C PRO A 70 -10.54 -6.13 -3.78
N VAL A 71 -11.88 -6.13 -3.80
CA VAL A 71 -12.66 -6.44 -5.00
C VAL A 71 -12.39 -5.41 -6.10
N GLU A 72 -12.24 -4.15 -5.72
CA GLU A 72 -11.90 -3.04 -6.61
C GLU A 72 -10.51 -3.26 -7.24
N ALA A 73 -9.55 -3.76 -6.47
CA ALA A 73 -8.24 -4.10 -7.00
C ALA A 73 -8.31 -5.28 -8.00
N MET A 74 -9.20 -6.25 -7.78
CA MET A 74 -9.44 -7.33 -8.75
C MET A 74 -10.09 -6.79 -10.02
N ASP A 75 -11.14 -5.99 -9.86
CA ASP A 75 -11.90 -5.39 -10.95
C ASP A 75 -11.04 -4.43 -11.77
N GLU A 76 -10.12 -3.71 -11.15
CA GLU A 76 -9.21 -2.78 -11.82
C GLU A 76 -7.88 -3.41 -12.23
N CYS A 77 -7.72 -4.72 -12.04
CA CYS A 77 -6.48 -5.40 -12.42
C CYS A 77 -5.23 -4.75 -11.75
N VAL A 78 -5.37 -4.30 -10.50
CA VAL A 78 -4.30 -3.69 -9.72
C VAL A 78 -3.58 -4.79 -8.97
N PHE A 79 -2.30 -5.00 -9.26
CA PHE A 79 -1.41 -5.98 -8.64
C PHE A 79 -0.01 -5.38 -8.50
N GLY A 80 0.85 -6.00 -7.68
CA GLY A 80 2.22 -5.53 -7.50
C GLY A 80 2.71 -5.67 -6.07
N THR A 81 3.69 -4.86 -5.69
CA THR A 81 4.28 -4.87 -4.36
C THR A 81 4.15 -3.50 -3.71
N VAL A 82 3.42 -3.42 -2.60
CA VAL A 82 3.33 -2.24 -1.75
C VAL A 82 4.47 -2.28 -0.74
N HIS A 83 5.17 -1.17 -0.53
CA HIS A 83 6.16 -1.07 0.56
C HIS A 83 5.57 -0.20 1.66
N ILE A 84 5.39 -0.76 2.85
CA ILE A 84 4.90 -0.04 4.02
C ILE A 84 6.08 0.25 4.94
N SER A 85 6.27 1.51 5.32
CA SER A 85 7.18 1.92 6.38
C SER A 85 6.42 2.04 7.70
N PHE A 86 7.03 1.59 8.79
CA PHE A 86 6.50 1.77 10.13
C PHE A 86 7.63 1.73 11.15
N VAL A 87 7.37 2.21 12.36
CA VAL A 87 8.32 2.17 13.48
C VAL A 87 7.87 1.11 14.48
N VAL A 88 8.77 0.19 14.81
CA VAL A 88 8.62 -0.72 15.94
C VAL A 88 9.20 -0.02 17.17
N ASN A 89 8.37 0.20 18.18
CA ASN A 89 8.76 0.82 19.43
C ASN A 89 9.50 -0.17 20.36
N GLU A 90 10.10 0.37 21.40
CA GLU A 90 10.81 -0.36 22.46
C GLU A 90 9.92 -1.41 23.16
N ASP A 91 8.60 -1.17 23.21
CA ASP A 91 7.60 -2.07 23.79
C ASP A 91 7.01 -3.07 22.77
N GLY A 92 7.55 -3.08 21.54
CA GLY A 92 7.07 -3.92 20.44
C GLY A 92 5.82 -3.40 19.73
N SER A 93 5.24 -2.27 20.15
CA SER A 93 4.10 -1.68 19.45
C SER A 93 4.52 -1.07 18.11
N ILE A 94 3.58 -0.98 17.18
CA ILE A 94 3.80 -0.37 15.86
C ILE A 94 3.23 1.03 15.84
N SER A 95 4.00 1.98 15.30
CA SER A 95 3.59 3.37 15.09
C SER A 95 4.07 3.90 13.73
N ASP A 96 3.65 5.12 13.37
CA ASP A 96 4.08 5.82 12.15
C ASP A 96 3.93 5.02 10.84
N VAL A 97 2.83 4.27 10.73
CA VAL A 97 2.54 3.41 9.56
C VAL A 97 2.19 4.26 8.34
N ALA A 98 3.00 4.18 7.30
CA ALA A 98 2.84 4.94 6.06
C ALA A 98 3.20 4.11 4.81
N VAL A 99 2.68 4.54 3.65
CA VAL A 99 3.04 3.94 2.36
C VAL A 99 4.35 4.56 1.87
N ALA A 100 5.42 3.77 1.87
CA ALA A 100 6.73 4.19 1.37
C ALA A 100 6.82 4.09 -0.17
N ARG A 101 6.22 3.05 -0.74
CA ARG A 101 6.03 2.90 -2.20
C ARG A 101 4.67 2.30 -2.47
N SER A 102 3.85 3.06 -3.19
CA SER A 102 2.51 2.64 -3.62
C SER A 102 2.61 1.49 -4.62
N GLY A 103 1.77 0.47 -4.43
CA GLY A 103 1.45 -0.54 -5.44
C GLY A 103 0.11 -0.28 -6.13
N GLY A 104 -0.69 0.64 -5.58
CA GLY A 104 -1.99 1.05 -6.10
C GLY A 104 -2.97 1.30 -4.95
N MET A 105 -3.80 2.33 -5.08
CA MET A 105 -4.64 2.86 -3.99
C MET A 105 -5.39 1.78 -3.18
N PHE A 106 -6.02 0.82 -3.86
CA PHE A 106 -6.80 -0.23 -3.20
C PHE A 106 -5.93 -1.21 -2.39
N ILE A 107 -4.83 -1.66 -2.97
CA ILE A 107 -3.92 -2.60 -2.27
C ILE A 107 -3.07 -1.89 -1.21
N ASP A 108 -2.83 -0.59 -1.36
CA ASP A 108 -2.18 0.24 -0.35
C ASP A 108 -3.03 0.35 0.93
N GLN A 109 -4.33 0.57 0.78
CA GLN A 109 -5.26 0.62 1.92
C GLN A 109 -5.29 -0.71 2.69
N GLU A 110 -5.32 -1.82 1.95
CA GLU A 110 -5.26 -3.15 2.57
C GLU A 110 -3.92 -3.40 3.25
N ALA A 111 -2.81 -3.00 2.63
CA ALA A 111 -1.48 -3.10 3.21
C ALA A 111 -1.37 -2.31 4.53
N LEU A 112 -1.90 -1.09 4.56
CA LEU A 112 -1.98 -0.27 5.77
C LEU A 112 -2.81 -0.95 6.87
N ARG A 113 -3.97 -1.52 6.52
CA ARG A 113 -4.83 -2.25 7.46
C ARG A 113 -4.10 -3.45 8.05
N LEU A 114 -3.41 -4.23 7.22
CA LEU A 114 -2.66 -5.42 7.65
C LEU A 114 -1.58 -5.08 8.66
N VAL A 115 -0.74 -4.08 8.35
CA VAL A 115 0.37 -3.68 9.24
C VAL A 115 -0.15 -3.10 10.56
N LYS A 116 -1.20 -2.27 10.51
CA LYS A 116 -1.82 -1.72 11.74
C LYS A 116 -2.43 -2.78 12.65
N ASN A 117 -2.85 -3.92 12.10
CA ASN A 117 -3.48 -5.02 12.84
C ASN A 117 -2.50 -6.13 13.25
N MET A 118 -1.19 -5.94 13.00
CA MET A 118 -0.19 -6.92 13.43
C MET A 118 -0.12 -7.02 14.96
N PRO A 119 0.26 -8.19 15.50
CA PRO A 119 0.55 -8.33 16.92
C PRO A 119 1.75 -7.46 17.31
N ARG A 120 2.00 -7.34 18.62
CA ARG A 120 3.23 -6.72 19.12
C ARG A 120 4.46 -7.52 18.63
N TRP A 121 5.46 -6.80 18.17
CA TRP A 121 6.73 -7.36 17.71
C TRP A 121 7.71 -7.51 18.86
N ILE A 122 8.74 -8.32 18.65
CA ILE A 122 9.95 -8.27 19.46
C ILE A 122 10.73 -7.02 19.03
N PRO A 123 11.09 -6.12 19.96
CA PRO A 123 11.76 -4.87 19.62
C PRO A 123 13.18 -5.13 19.06
N GLY A 124 13.73 -4.11 18.41
CA GLY A 124 15.15 -4.14 18.04
C GLY A 124 16.03 -3.76 19.22
N TYR A 125 17.25 -4.27 19.26
CA TYR A 125 18.20 -4.00 20.34
C TYR A 125 19.48 -3.38 19.80
N GLN A 126 20.00 -2.41 20.55
CA GLN A 126 21.30 -1.80 20.34
C GLN A 126 22.05 -1.81 21.67
N LYS A 127 23.21 -2.47 21.73
CA LYS A 127 23.98 -2.62 22.98
C LYS A 127 23.16 -3.26 24.12
N GLY A 128 22.23 -4.15 23.78
CA GLY A 128 21.36 -4.84 24.74
C GLY A 128 20.15 -4.04 25.23
N GLU A 129 19.99 -2.77 24.82
CA GLU A 129 18.82 -1.95 25.16
C GLU A 129 17.81 -1.97 24.02
N PRO A 130 16.50 -2.07 24.29
CA PRO A 130 15.47 -1.96 23.26
C PRO A 130 15.45 -0.53 22.71
N VAL A 131 15.32 -0.40 21.38
CA VAL A 131 15.30 0.89 20.70
C VAL A 131 14.20 0.96 19.65
N LYS A 132 13.80 2.19 19.28
CA LYS A 132 12.85 2.43 18.19
C LYS A 132 13.51 2.16 16.83
N VAL A 133 12.92 1.29 16.03
CA VAL A 133 13.47 0.91 14.73
C VAL A 133 12.47 1.16 13.61
N SER A 134 12.89 1.89 12.59
CA SER A 134 12.17 2.04 11.33
C SER A 134 12.32 0.79 10.47
N TYR A 135 11.21 0.22 10.04
CA TYR A 135 11.13 -1.00 9.25
C TYR A 135 10.37 -0.75 7.94
N ILE A 136 10.80 -1.38 6.85
CA ILE A 136 10.10 -1.35 5.56
C ILE A 136 9.71 -2.79 5.18
N LEU A 137 8.41 -3.04 5.09
CA LEU A 137 7.86 -4.34 4.72
C LEU A 137 7.30 -4.32 3.29
N PRO A 138 7.87 -5.11 2.36
CA PRO A 138 7.27 -5.33 1.05
C PRO A 138 6.13 -6.36 1.13
N LEU A 139 4.92 -5.94 0.78
CA LEU A 139 3.71 -6.76 0.69
C LEU A 139 3.34 -6.99 -0.78
N ARG A 140 3.41 -8.24 -1.24
CA ARG A 140 3.10 -8.62 -2.62
C ARG A 140 1.62 -9.01 -2.76
N PHE A 141 0.92 -8.32 -3.65
CA PHE A 141 -0.44 -8.62 -4.07
C PHE A 141 -0.40 -9.25 -5.46
N SER A 142 -0.85 -10.50 -5.55
CA SER A 142 -0.93 -11.25 -6.81
C SER A 142 -2.29 -11.90 -6.97
N LEU A 143 -2.89 -11.76 -8.16
CA LEU A 143 -4.07 -12.52 -8.56
C LEU A 143 -3.64 -13.95 -8.92
N LYS A 144 -4.33 -14.98 -8.40
CA LYS A 144 -4.13 -16.37 -8.85
C LYS A 144 -4.50 -16.42 -10.35
N GLY A 145 -3.50 -16.66 -11.21
CA GLY A 145 -3.59 -16.41 -12.67
C GLY A 145 -2.51 -15.45 -13.20
N GLY A 146 -1.77 -14.80 -12.29
CA GLY A 146 -0.34 -14.44 -12.39
C GLY A 146 0.11 -13.31 -13.33
N SER A 147 -0.47 -13.15 -14.52
CA SER A 147 0.06 -12.22 -15.54
C SER A 147 -0.98 -11.66 -16.51
N ASP A 148 -2.24 -12.02 -16.31
CA ASP A 148 -3.28 -11.93 -17.33
C ASP A 148 -3.96 -10.55 -17.47
N CYS A 149 -3.62 -9.60 -16.61
CA CYS A 149 -4.10 -8.22 -16.70
C CYS A 149 -3.17 -7.27 -17.49
N SER A 150 -2.02 -7.76 -17.99
CA SER A 150 -0.98 -6.94 -18.62
C SER A 150 -1.19 -6.66 -20.11
N THR A 151 -2.05 -7.43 -20.79
CA THR A 151 -2.24 -7.27 -22.24
C THR A 151 -3.45 -6.38 -22.53
N PRO A 152 -3.34 -5.42 -23.46
CA PRO A 152 -4.46 -4.58 -23.88
C PRO A 152 -5.71 -5.40 -24.26
N LYS A 153 -5.52 -6.57 -24.87
CA LYS A 153 -6.60 -7.48 -25.25
C LYS A 153 -7.38 -8.07 -24.06
N LYS A 154 -6.69 -8.50 -23.00
CA LYS A 154 -7.36 -9.06 -21.80
C LYS A 154 -8.00 -7.94 -20.97
N LEU A 155 -7.36 -6.78 -20.90
CA LEU A 155 -7.94 -5.60 -20.25
C LEU A 155 -9.22 -5.14 -20.94
N LEU A 156 -9.23 -5.13 -22.28
CA LEU A 156 -10.44 -4.87 -23.06
C LEU A 156 -11.54 -5.88 -22.75
N LYS A 157 -11.21 -7.19 -22.72
CA LYS A 157 -12.17 -8.24 -22.35
C LYS A 157 -12.73 -8.03 -20.94
N ALA A 158 -11.88 -7.68 -19.97
CA ALA A 158 -12.32 -7.40 -18.61
C ALA A 158 -13.29 -6.20 -18.58
N GLY A 159 -13.02 -5.15 -19.36
CA GLY A 159 -13.91 -3.99 -19.47
C GLY A 159 -15.28 -4.36 -20.05
N VAL A 160 -15.30 -5.18 -21.09
CA VAL A 160 -16.54 -5.72 -21.66
C VAL A 160 -17.31 -6.58 -20.65
N ASP A 161 -16.62 -7.44 -19.91
CA ASP A 161 -17.24 -8.30 -18.89
C ASP A 161 -17.78 -7.46 -17.71
N ALA A 162 -17.10 -6.38 -17.31
CA ALA A 162 -17.56 -5.44 -16.31
C ALA A 162 -18.82 -4.68 -16.77
N ARG A 163 -18.85 -4.22 -18.03
CA ARG A 163 -20.03 -3.59 -18.65
C ARG A 163 -21.24 -4.53 -18.64
N LYS A 164 -21.04 -5.81 -19.00
CA LYS A 164 -22.12 -6.83 -18.97
C LYS A 164 -22.69 -7.05 -17.56
N LYS A 165 -21.87 -6.86 -16.53
CA LYS A 165 -22.28 -6.90 -15.12
C LYS A 165 -22.90 -5.58 -14.61
N GLY A 166 -23.03 -4.56 -15.46
CA GLY A 166 -23.53 -3.24 -15.09
C GLY A 166 -22.53 -2.35 -14.35
N ARG A 167 -21.27 -2.77 -14.22
CA ARG A 167 -20.19 -1.99 -13.58
C ARG A 167 -19.53 -1.09 -14.61
N PHE A 168 -20.26 -0.04 -15.01
CA PHE A 168 -19.85 0.83 -16.10
C PHE A 168 -18.60 1.67 -15.79
N ASP A 169 -18.42 2.06 -14.53
CA ASP A 169 -17.27 2.83 -14.07
C ASP A 169 -15.96 2.03 -14.24
N VAL A 170 -15.96 0.75 -13.84
CA VAL A 170 -14.85 -0.18 -14.05
C VAL A 170 -14.61 -0.40 -15.54
N ALA A 171 -15.68 -0.59 -16.32
CA ALA A 171 -15.58 -0.79 -17.76
C ALA A 171 -14.89 0.39 -18.47
N ILE A 172 -15.32 1.62 -18.19
CA ILE A 172 -14.72 2.84 -18.74
C ILE A 172 -13.24 2.92 -18.38
N ARG A 173 -12.89 2.79 -17.09
CA ARG A 173 -11.48 2.88 -16.64
C ARG A 173 -10.58 1.86 -17.33
N GLN A 174 -11.04 0.62 -17.48
CA GLN A 174 -10.27 -0.44 -18.15
C GLN A 174 -10.09 -0.15 -19.64
N ILE A 175 -11.16 0.26 -20.34
CA ILE A 175 -11.10 0.57 -21.77
C ILE A 175 -10.25 1.83 -22.03
N GLU A 176 -10.34 2.86 -21.18
CA GLU A 176 -9.50 4.06 -21.27
C GLU A 176 -8.02 3.73 -21.08
N ARG A 177 -7.68 2.80 -20.19
CA ARG A 177 -6.31 2.31 -20.05
C ARG A 177 -5.83 1.56 -21.30
N VAL A 178 -6.69 0.79 -21.96
CA VAL A 178 -6.38 0.19 -23.28
C VAL A 178 -6.10 1.27 -24.31
N ILE A 179 -6.90 2.34 -24.36
CA ILE A 179 -6.72 3.46 -25.30
C ILE A 179 -5.42 4.22 -24.99
N LYS A 180 -5.08 4.40 -23.71
CA LYS A 180 -3.82 5.01 -23.30
C LYS A 180 -2.59 4.21 -23.75
N GLU A 181 -2.67 2.88 -23.70
CA GLU A 181 -1.59 1.98 -24.12
C GLU A 181 -1.57 1.74 -25.64
N VAL A 182 -2.74 1.70 -26.28
CA VAL A 182 -2.93 1.46 -27.72
C VAL A 182 -3.92 2.49 -28.29
N PRO A 183 -3.46 3.72 -28.58
CA PRO A 183 -4.32 4.80 -29.05
C PRO A 183 -4.98 4.53 -30.41
N GLU A 184 -4.44 3.61 -31.20
CA GLU A 184 -4.97 3.23 -32.52
C GLU A 184 -6.00 2.09 -32.46
N SER A 185 -6.40 1.68 -31.25
CA SER A 185 -7.37 0.60 -31.07
C SER A 185 -8.80 1.06 -31.35
N GLY A 186 -9.23 1.00 -32.62
CA GLY A 186 -10.61 1.29 -33.00
C GLY A 186 -11.64 0.42 -32.25
N VAL A 187 -11.27 -0.82 -31.89
CA VAL A 187 -12.14 -1.73 -31.09
C VAL A 187 -12.32 -1.20 -29.65
N ALA A 188 -11.29 -0.60 -29.05
CA ALA A 188 -11.42 -0.04 -27.71
C ALA A 188 -12.36 1.17 -27.71
N TYR A 189 -12.26 2.05 -28.71
CA TYR A 189 -13.20 3.16 -28.88
C TYR A 189 -14.65 2.69 -29.13
N TYR A 190 -14.83 1.62 -29.89
CA TYR A 190 -16.14 1.00 -30.08
C TYR A 190 -16.76 0.52 -28.75
N GLU A 191 -16.02 -0.25 -27.96
CA GLU A 191 -16.51 -0.73 -26.66
C GLU A 191 -16.74 0.43 -25.67
N LEU A 192 -15.90 1.48 -25.71
CA LEU A 192 -16.09 2.68 -24.91
C LEU A 192 -17.41 3.38 -25.29
N GLY A 193 -17.66 3.54 -26.59
CA GLY A 193 -18.90 4.12 -27.10
C GLY A 193 -20.13 3.34 -26.66
N ILE A 194 -20.10 1.99 -26.74
CA ILE A 194 -21.20 1.16 -26.22
C ILE A 194 -21.39 1.37 -24.72
N THR A 195 -20.29 1.48 -23.98
CA THR A 195 -20.35 1.69 -22.53
C THR A 195 -21.04 3.01 -22.20
N TYR A 196 -20.71 4.11 -22.88
CA TYR A 196 -21.38 5.40 -22.69
C TYR A 196 -22.84 5.40 -23.17
N SER A 197 -23.14 4.76 -24.30
CA SER A 197 -24.52 4.60 -24.81
C SER A 197 -25.40 3.86 -23.78
N LYS A 198 -24.88 2.81 -23.14
CA LYS A 198 -25.60 2.11 -22.05
C LYS A 198 -25.81 2.98 -20.81
N MET A 199 -24.96 3.99 -20.58
CA MET A 199 -25.11 4.98 -19.53
C MET A 199 -25.98 6.19 -19.93
N LYS A 200 -26.54 6.21 -21.15
CA LYS A 200 -27.28 7.35 -21.72
C LYS A 200 -26.43 8.62 -21.84
N GLN A 201 -25.13 8.46 -22.06
CA GLN A 201 -24.20 9.56 -22.32
C GLN A 201 -23.93 9.62 -23.82
N ASP A 202 -24.95 9.98 -24.59
CA ASP A 202 -24.95 9.84 -26.06
C ASP A 202 -23.87 10.71 -26.71
N ASP A 203 -23.64 11.94 -26.23
CA ASP A 203 -22.57 12.82 -26.73
C ASP A 203 -21.18 12.15 -26.67
N LYS A 204 -20.86 11.54 -25.52
CA LYS A 204 -19.58 10.83 -25.32
C LYS A 204 -19.52 9.54 -26.13
N ALA A 205 -20.66 8.86 -26.29
CA ALA A 205 -20.74 7.67 -27.12
C ALA A 205 -20.39 8.01 -28.57
N CYS A 206 -20.99 9.08 -29.10
CA CYS A 206 -20.73 9.59 -30.44
C CYS A 206 -19.29 10.06 -30.63
N GLU A 207 -18.71 10.76 -29.65
CA GLU A 207 -17.29 11.14 -29.68
C GLU A 207 -16.37 9.90 -29.75
N ALA A 208 -16.65 8.88 -28.93
CA ALA A 208 -15.88 7.64 -28.95
C ALA A 208 -16.03 6.91 -30.28
N TYR A 209 -17.25 6.79 -30.83
CA TYR A 209 -17.46 6.17 -32.12
C TYR A 209 -16.76 6.92 -33.25
N SER A 210 -16.81 8.26 -33.27
CA SER A 210 -16.09 9.08 -34.26
C SER A 210 -14.59 8.82 -34.24
N LYS A 211 -13.98 8.72 -33.06
CA LYS A 211 -12.57 8.33 -32.92
C LYS A 211 -12.30 6.92 -33.45
N GLY A 212 -13.17 5.95 -33.16
CA GLY A 212 -13.01 4.59 -33.66
C GLY A 212 -13.19 4.46 -35.17
N GLU A 213 -14.08 5.24 -35.78
CA GLU A 213 -14.25 5.33 -37.23
C GLU A 213 -13.02 5.93 -37.91
N ALA A 214 -12.45 7.00 -37.34
CA ALA A 214 -11.21 7.60 -37.85
C ALA A 214 -10.03 6.60 -37.87
N LEU A 215 -10.11 5.55 -37.04
CA LEU A 215 -9.16 4.43 -36.98
C LEU A 215 -9.58 3.23 -37.85
N GLY A 216 -10.61 3.37 -38.68
CA GLY A 216 -11.09 2.36 -39.63
C GLY A 216 -12.00 1.28 -39.03
N ASN A 217 -12.57 1.48 -37.83
CA ASN A 217 -13.51 0.53 -37.26
C ASN A 217 -14.91 0.68 -37.89
N LYS A 218 -15.32 -0.34 -38.65
CA LYS A 218 -16.63 -0.37 -39.34
C LYS A 218 -17.84 -0.43 -38.41
N GLU A 219 -17.68 -1.04 -37.23
CA GLU A 219 -18.76 -1.09 -36.23
C GLU A 219 -19.06 0.33 -35.73
N CYS A 220 -18.04 1.15 -35.50
CA CYS A 220 -18.22 2.55 -35.14
C CYS A 220 -18.96 3.35 -36.22
N THR A 221 -18.60 3.17 -37.50
CA THR A 221 -19.31 3.80 -38.63
C THR A 221 -20.81 3.45 -38.62
N MET A 222 -21.14 2.20 -38.30
CA MET A 222 -22.54 1.75 -38.21
C MET A 222 -23.27 2.45 -37.06
N MET A 223 -22.66 2.48 -35.88
CA MET A 223 -23.24 3.11 -34.68
C MET A 223 -23.44 4.62 -34.85
N LEU A 224 -22.53 5.33 -35.54
CA LEU A 224 -22.66 6.77 -35.80
C LEU A 224 -23.89 7.09 -36.66
N LYS A 225 -24.14 6.28 -37.69
CA LYS A 225 -25.31 6.45 -38.56
C LYS A 225 -26.61 6.17 -37.83
N GLU A 226 -26.62 5.14 -36.98
CA GLU A 226 -27.82 4.72 -36.26
C GLU A 226 -28.16 5.64 -35.08
N GLN A 227 -27.17 6.05 -34.29
CA GLN A 227 -27.39 6.68 -32.98
C GLN A 227 -26.98 8.15 -32.93
N CYS A 228 -26.06 8.59 -33.79
CA CYS A 228 -25.46 9.91 -33.72
C CYS A 228 -25.85 10.83 -34.89
N GLY A 229 -26.70 10.34 -35.81
CA GLY A 229 -27.18 11.12 -36.95
C GLY A 229 -26.12 11.38 -38.02
N GLY A 230 -25.16 10.46 -38.22
CA GLY A 230 -24.11 10.60 -39.22
C GLY A 230 -24.66 10.64 -40.66
N GLU A 231 -24.26 11.65 -41.44
CA GLU A 231 -24.48 11.76 -42.89
C GLU A 231 -23.68 10.70 -43.68
#